data_AF-R7W889-F1
#
_entry.id   AF-R7W889-F1
#
_cell.length_a   1.000
_cell.length_b   1.000
_cell.length_c   1.000
_cell.angle_alpha   90.00
_cell.angle_beta   90.00
_cell.angle_gamma   90.00
#
_symmetry.space_group_name_H-M   'P 1'
#
loop_
_entity.id
_entity.type
_entity.pdbx_description
1 polymer ?
#
loop_
_entity_poly.entity_id
_entity_poly.type
_entity_poly.pdbx_seq_one_letter_code
_entity_poly.pdbx_strand_id
1 'polypeptide(L)'
;MGGEDAMGIFCMPPSSVIPLHNHPGMTVLSKLLYGKLHAESYDWIDVADPTDPLKPRPARCVRDREMTAPETTILYPDRGGNIHTFRAITPCALFDVLSPPYSAENGRDCSYFQKSSVKEPSVVLPSEIDSSEVVWLEELEDHQPPEGFVVARDGGLGVYTSFEKMRVLATLY
;
A
#
# COMPACT_ATOMS: atom_id res chain seq x y z
N MET A 1 18.24 21.81 4.26
CA MET A 1 17.39 20.63 4.50
C MET A 1 16.19 20.76 3.58
N GLY A 2 16.32 20.32 2.33
CA GLY A 2 15.16 20.11 1.46
C GLY A 2 15.02 18.60 1.37
N GLY A 3 14.00 18.03 2.03
CA GLY A 3 13.62 16.66 1.73
C GLY A 3 12.94 16.70 0.36
N GLU A 4 13.36 15.84 -0.55
CA GLU A 4 12.64 15.65 -1.81
C GLU A 4 11.33 14.93 -1.45
N ASP A 5 10.20 15.50 -1.84
CA ASP A 5 8.88 14.85 -1.76
C ASP A 5 8.52 14.39 -3.17
N ALA A 6 7.86 13.24 -3.32
CA ALA A 6 7.32 12.82 -4.61
C ALA A 6 5.81 12.96 -4.63
N MET A 7 5.28 13.44 -5.76
CA MET A 7 3.84 13.54 -5.98
C MET A 7 3.43 12.75 -7.21
N GLY A 8 2.30 12.06 -7.14
CA GLY A 8 1.74 11.32 -8.27
C GLY A 8 0.24 11.13 -8.23
N ILE A 9 -0.34 10.86 -9.40
CA ILE A 9 -1.76 10.51 -9.54
C ILE A 9 -1.88 9.14 -10.20
N PHE A 10 -2.56 8.22 -9.51
CA PHE A 10 -2.96 6.93 -10.04
C PHE A 10 -4.38 7.02 -10.59
N CYS A 11 -4.54 6.84 -11.90
CA CYS A 11 -5.83 6.68 -12.53
C CYS A 11 -6.15 5.19 -12.66
N MET A 12 -7.20 4.77 -11.97
CA MET A 12 -7.55 3.37 -11.77
C MET A 12 -8.86 3.05 -12.48
N PRO A 13 -8.85 2.20 -13.53
CA PRO A 13 -10.07 1.62 -14.08
C PRO A 13 -10.82 0.77 -13.04
N PRO A 14 -12.12 0.51 -13.22
CA PRO A 14 -12.86 -0.41 -12.36
C PRO A 14 -12.15 -1.76 -12.22
N SER A 15 -12.17 -2.32 -11.01
CA SER A 15 -11.52 -3.58 -10.64
C SER A 15 -9.99 -3.60 -10.66
N SER A 16 -9.31 -2.52 -11.07
CA SER A 16 -7.86 -2.43 -10.93
C SER A 16 -7.46 -2.35 -9.46
N VAL A 17 -6.27 -2.88 -9.15
CA VAL A 17 -5.77 -3.02 -7.77
C VAL A 17 -4.36 -2.43 -7.71
N ILE A 18 -4.09 -1.58 -6.72
CA ILE A 18 -2.73 -1.38 -6.22
C ILE A 18 -2.53 -2.49 -5.18
N PRO A 19 -1.67 -3.50 -5.43
CA PRO A 19 -1.51 -4.63 -4.53
C PRO A 19 -1.07 -4.20 -3.14
N LEU A 20 -1.23 -5.09 -2.15
CA LEU A 20 -0.84 -4.79 -0.77
C LEU A 20 0.67 -4.51 -0.71
N HIS A 21 1.05 -3.31 -0.25
CA HIS A 21 2.44 -2.87 -0.24
C HIS A 21 2.72 -1.92 0.94
N ASN A 22 3.98 -1.76 1.32
CA ASN A 22 4.41 -0.90 2.43
C ASN A 22 5.04 0.44 1.97
N HIS A 23 5.32 1.31 2.95
CA HIS A 23 6.00 2.60 2.75
C HIS A 23 7.10 2.79 3.82
N PRO A 24 8.28 2.17 3.66
CA PRO A 24 9.28 2.09 4.73
C PRO A 24 9.86 3.47 5.10
N GLY A 25 9.63 3.91 6.34
CA GLY A 25 10.16 5.20 6.81
C GLY A 25 9.47 6.42 6.21
N MET A 26 8.31 6.26 5.57
CA MET A 26 7.62 7.33 4.83
C MET A 26 6.33 7.77 5.53
N THR A 27 5.99 9.04 5.34
CA THR A 27 4.65 9.58 5.56
C THR A 27 4.01 9.80 4.20
N VAL A 28 2.78 9.30 4.01
CA VAL A 28 2.06 9.47 2.74
C VAL A 28 0.70 10.07 2.98
N LEU A 29 0.41 11.15 2.26
CA LEU A 29 -0.92 11.73 2.15
C LEU A 29 -1.54 11.26 0.85
N SER A 30 -2.69 10.61 0.93
CA SER A 30 -3.46 10.14 -0.23
C SER A 30 -4.82 10.83 -0.27
N LYS A 31 -5.22 11.31 -1.45
CA LYS A 31 -6.53 11.93 -1.67
C LYS A 31 -7.24 11.28 -2.85
N LEU A 32 -8.39 10.68 -2.58
CA LEU A 32 -9.30 10.21 -3.61
C LEU A 32 -9.99 11.42 -4.26
N LEU A 33 -9.64 11.71 -5.51
CA LEU A 33 -10.08 12.89 -6.24
C LEU A 33 -11.49 12.73 -6.81
N TYR A 34 -11.79 11.56 -7.38
CA TYR A 34 -13.11 11.18 -7.87
C TYR A 34 -13.29 9.65 -7.79
N GLY A 35 -14.54 9.19 -7.87
CA GLY A 35 -14.88 7.77 -7.91
C GLY A 35 -14.95 7.12 -6.53
N LYS A 36 -14.97 5.78 -6.54
CA LYS A 36 -15.01 4.93 -5.35
C LYS A 36 -13.97 3.84 -5.46
N LEU A 37 -13.36 3.53 -4.33
CA LEU A 37 -12.47 2.38 -4.18
C LEU A 37 -12.71 1.72 -2.83
N HIS A 38 -12.26 0.48 -2.71
CA HIS A 38 -12.14 -0.21 -1.45
C HIS A 38 -10.70 -0.04 -0.95
N ALA A 39 -10.54 0.44 0.28
CA ALA A 39 -9.24 0.66 0.91
C ALA A 39 -9.11 -0.29 2.10
N GLU A 40 -8.04 -1.05 2.09
CA GLU A 40 -7.67 -1.95 3.17
C GLU A 40 -6.25 -1.63 3.60
N SER A 41 -6.00 -1.49 4.90
CA SER A 41 -4.71 -1.08 5.43
C SER A 41 -4.39 -1.68 6.80
N TYR A 42 -3.11 -1.83 7.07
CA TYR A 42 -2.56 -2.55 8.21
C TYR A 42 -1.35 -1.83 8.79
N ASP A 43 -1.13 -2.03 10.09
CA ASP A 43 0.13 -1.71 10.77
C ASP A 43 0.70 -3.00 11.37
N TRP A 44 2.02 -3.12 11.40
CA TRP A 44 2.68 -4.23 12.07
C TRP A 44 2.37 -4.26 13.56
N ILE A 45 2.27 -5.46 14.12
CA ILE A 45 2.28 -5.68 15.56
C ILE A 45 3.73 -5.95 15.98
N ASP A 46 4.20 -5.22 16.99
CA ASP A 46 5.52 -5.45 17.55
C ASP A 46 5.55 -6.77 18.32
N VAL A 47 6.43 -7.67 17.88
CA VAL A 47 6.66 -8.98 18.50
C VAL A 47 8.10 -9.08 18.99
N ALA A 48 8.32 -9.82 20.07
CA ALA A 48 9.61 -9.89 20.75
C ALA A 48 10.67 -10.71 20.00
N ASP A 49 10.26 -11.62 19.13
CA ASP A 49 11.15 -12.51 18.39
C ASP A 49 11.59 -11.84 17.08
N PRO A 50 12.86 -11.96 16.65
CA PRO A 50 13.28 -11.47 15.34
C PRO A 50 12.40 -12.14 14.29
N THR A 51 11.59 -11.34 13.59
CA THR A 51 10.78 -11.85 12.50
C THR A 51 11.72 -12.26 11.39
N ASP A 52 11.90 -13.57 11.21
CA ASP A 52 12.42 -14.14 9.97
C ASP A 52 11.59 -13.54 8.81
N PRO A 53 12.20 -12.80 7.87
CA PRO A 53 11.47 -12.14 6.78
C PRO A 53 10.73 -13.14 5.89
N LEU A 54 11.10 -14.43 5.93
CA LEU A 54 10.42 -15.51 5.21
C LEU A 54 9.19 -16.03 5.95
N LYS A 55 8.89 -15.54 7.16
CA LYS A 55 7.73 -15.95 7.94
C LYS A 55 6.63 -14.91 7.91
N PRO A 56 5.35 -15.34 7.98
CA PRO A 56 4.25 -14.41 8.14
C PRO A 56 4.44 -13.55 9.39
N ARG A 57 4.29 -12.24 9.23
CA ARG A 57 4.37 -11.26 10.31
C ARG A 57 2.95 -10.82 10.73
N PRO A 58 2.67 -10.68 12.04
CA PRO A 58 1.35 -10.26 12.49
C PRO A 58 1.16 -8.75 12.27
N ALA A 59 -0.03 -8.39 11.82
CA ALA A 59 -0.46 -7.02 11.58
C ALA A 59 -1.89 -6.83 12.10
N ARG A 60 -2.21 -5.62 12.50
CA ARG A 60 -3.57 -5.21 12.88
C ARG A 60 -4.27 -4.53 11.71
N CYS A 61 -5.55 -4.79 11.52
CA CYS A 61 -6.35 -4.03 10.56
C CYS A 61 -6.58 -2.60 11.06
N VAL A 62 -6.24 -1.62 10.23
CA VAL A 62 -6.47 -0.18 10.50
C VAL A 62 -7.67 0.34 9.73
N ARG A 63 -7.91 -0.21 8.53
CA ARG A 63 -9.03 0.15 7.66
C ARG A 63 -9.38 -1.04 6.81
N ASP A 64 -10.67 -1.26 6.63
CA ASP A 64 -11.25 -2.21 5.69
C ASP A 64 -12.62 -1.66 5.30
N ARG A 65 -12.65 -0.72 4.33
CA ARG A 65 -13.91 -0.08 3.89
C ARG A 65 -13.83 0.54 2.51
N GLU A 66 -15.01 0.82 1.98
CA GLU A 66 -15.15 1.70 0.84
C GLU A 66 -14.80 3.15 1.19
N MET A 67 -14.12 3.82 0.27
CA MET A 67 -13.89 5.26 0.23
C MET A 67 -14.64 5.85 -0.97
N THR A 68 -15.31 6.97 -0.75
CA THR A 68 -16.00 7.72 -1.81
C THR A 68 -15.43 9.14 -1.87
N ALA A 69 -15.07 9.60 -3.06
CA ALA A 69 -14.51 10.94 -3.22
C ALA A 69 -15.49 12.05 -2.79
N PRO A 70 -15.00 13.17 -2.23
CA PRO A 70 -13.60 13.42 -1.88
C PRO A 70 -13.25 12.83 -0.50
N GLU A 71 -12.13 12.13 -0.40
CA GLU A 71 -11.66 11.58 0.87
C GLU A 71 -10.13 11.60 0.94
N THR A 72 -9.59 11.87 2.14
CA THR A 72 -8.15 11.94 2.39
C THR A 72 -7.74 10.98 3.49
N THR A 73 -6.63 10.28 3.28
CA THR A 73 -5.98 9.43 4.27
C THR A 73 -4.54 9.87 4.47
N ILE A 74 -4.00 9.60 5.65
CA ILE A 74 -2.59 9.78 5.95
C ILE A 74 -2.07 8.52 6.65
N LEU A 75 -0.90 8.06 6.23
CA LEU A 75 -0.12 7.04 6.92
C LEU A 75 1.22 7.60 7.36
N TYR A 76 1.80 6.96 8.37
CA TYR A 76 3.11 7.27 8.94
C TYR A 76 4.00 6.01 8.86
N PRO A 77 5.29 6.11 9.21
CA PRO A 77 6.21 4.96 9.13
C PRO A 77 5.76 3.72 9.91
N ASP A 78 5.08 3.91 11.05
CA ASP A 78 4.74 2.86 12.01
C ASP A 78 3.24 2.78 12.33
N ARG A 79 2.42 3.66 11.75
CA ARG A 79 0.99 3.74 12.07
C ARG A 79 0.14 4.33 10.95
N GLY A 80 -1.18 4.12 11.06
CA GLY A 80 -2.16 4.73 10.16
C GLY A 80 -2.43 3.91 8.90
N GLY A 81 -1.91 2.68 8.85
CA GLY A 81 -2.06 1.78 7.74
C GLY A 81 -0.87 1.85 6.78
N ASN A 82 0.36 1.70 7.30
CA ASN A 82 1.58 1.77 6.48
C ASN A 82 1.60 0.72 5.35
N ILE A 83 0.97 -0.44 5.59
CA ILE A 83 0.78 -1.47 4.57
C ILE A 83 -0.64 -1.36 4.04
N HIS A 84 -0.84 -1.11 2.76
CA HIS A 84 -2.20 -0.91 2.23
C HIS A 84 -2.41 -1.41 0.80
N THR A 85 -3.67 -1.61 0.45
CA THR A 85 -4.14 -1.95 -0.89
C THR A 85 -5.35 -1.10 -1.25
N PHE A 86 -5.45 -0.76 -2.53
CA PHE A 86 -6.57 -0.03 -3.08
C PHE A 86 -7.16 -0.80 -4.23
N ARG A 87 -8.47 -1.07 -4.19
CA ARG A 87 -9.21 -1.71 -5.28
C ARG A 87 -10.27 -0.78 -5.82
N ALA A 88 -10.15 -0.37 -7.07
CA ALA A 88 -11.13 0.50 -7.71
C ALA A 88 -12.49 -0.20 -7.86
N ILE A 89 -13.55 0.48 -7.42
CA ILE A 89 -14.94 0.03 -7.58
C ILE A 89 -15.53 0.69 -8.84
N THR A 90 -15.34 2.00 -8.97
CA THR A 90 -15.64 2.77 -10.18
C THR A 90 -14.32 3.25 -10.79
N PRO A 91 -14.32 3.88 -11.99
CA PRO A 91 -13.16 4.66 -12.39
C PRO A 91 -12.85 5.69 -11.29
N CYS A 92 -11.61 5.75 -10.83
CA CYS A 92 -11.18 6.68 -9.78
C CYS A 92 -9.78 7.24 -10.05
N ALA A 93 -9.44 8.31 -9.32
CA ALA A 93 -8.08 8.85 -9.29
C ALA A 93 -7.64 9.09 -7.85
N LEU A 94 -6.48 8.54 -7.49
CA LEU A 94 -5.83 8.71 -6.20
C LEU A 94 -4.60 9.60 -6.37
N PHE A 95 -4.56 10.71 -5.65
CA PHE A 95 -3.41 11.61 -5.60
C PHE A 95 -2.58 11.35 -4.34
N ASP A 96 -1.30 11.04 -4.50
CA ASP A 96 -0.39 10.76 -3.40
C ASP A 96 0.74 11.78 -3.31
N VAL A 97 1.10 12.11 -2.07
CA VAL A 97 2.30 12.87 -1.70
C VAL A 97 3.13 12.00 -0.75
N LEU A 98 4.35 11.66 -1.15
CA LEU A 98 5.25 10.75 -0.44
C LEU A 98 6.41 11.55 0.15
N SER A 99 6.61 11.44 1.47
CA SER A 99 7.67 12.15 2.17
C SER A 99 8.41 11.24 3.16
N PRO A 100 9.70 10.92 2.92
CA PRO A 100 10.38 11.01 1.62
C PRO A 100 9.81 10.01 0.60
N PRO A 101 10.23 10.03 -0.68
CA PRO A 101 9.91 8.97 -1.63
C PRO A 101 10.68 7.68 -1.38
N TYR A 102 10.23 6.61 -2.04
CA TYR A 102 10.97 5.36 -2.17
C TYR A 102 12.39 5.59 -2.72
N SER A 103 13.34 4.77 -2.29
CA SER A 103 14.74 4.85 -2.70
C SER A 103 15.49 3.59 -2.30
N ALA A 104 15.91 2.80 -3.29
CA ALA A 104 16.73 1.60 -3.08
C ALA A 104 18.06 1.93 -2.38
N GLU A 105 18.71 3.02 -2.78
CA GLU A 105 19.98 3.47 -2.19
C GLU A 105 19.88 3.76 -0.69
N ASN A 106 18.69 4.13 -0.22
CA ASN A 106 18.42 4.43 1.18
C ASN A 106 17.59 3.35 1.90
N GLY A 107 17.45 2.16 1.30
CA GLY A 107 16.71 1.04 1.90
C GLY A 107 15.21 1.28 2.05
N ARG A 108 14.61 2.14 1.21
CA ARG A 108 13.17 2.42 1.16
C ARG A 108 12.59 1.81 -0.11
N ASP A 109 12.82 0.54 -0.34
CA ASP A 109 12.18 -0.19 -1.43
C ASP A 109 10.72 -0.51 -1.08
N CYS A 110 9.88 -0.53 -2.11
CA CYS A 110 8.50 -0.96 -1.96
C CYS A 110 8.46 -2.49 -1.92
N SER A 111 7.97 -3.05 -0.82
CA SER A 111 7.69 -4.47 -0.68
C SER A 111 6.22 -4.75 -0.91
N TYR A 112 5.91 -5.89 -1.53
CA TYR A 112 4.54 -6.37 -1.71
C TYR A 112 4.24 -7.55 -0.79
N PHE A 113 2.98 -7.66 -0.39
CA PHE A 113 2.53 -8.62 0.60
C PHE A 113 1.27 -9.35 0.16
N GLN A 114 0.99 -10.47 0.81
CA GLN A 114 -0.28 -11.18 0.76
C GLN A 114 -0.70 -11.61 2.16
N LYS A 115 -2.00 -11.89 2.35
CA LYS A 115 -2.47 -12.53 3.58
C LYS A 115 -2.02 -13.98 3.58
N SER A 116 -1.41 -14.41 4.68
CA SER A 116 -1.00 -15.80 4.86
C SER A 116 -2.21 -16.73 4.90
N SER A 117 -2.03 -17.93 4.34
CA SER A 117 -2.97 -19.04 4.53
C SER A 117 -2.80 -19.73 5.89
N VAL A 118 -1.67 -19.50 6.57
CA VAL A 118 -1.37 -20.02 7.91
C VAL A 118 -2.07 -19.13 8.93
N LYS A 119 -3.03 -19.71 9.66
CA LYS A 119 -3.87 -18.94 10.59
C LYS A 119 -3.12 -18.51 11.86
N GLU A 120 -2.16 -19.31 12.32
CA GLU A 120 -1.40 -19.09 13.56
C GLU A 120 0.02 -19.67 13.41
N PRO A 121 0.97 -18.94 12.81
CA PRO A 121 2.39 -19.30 12.88
C PRO A 121 2.89 -19.26 14.33
N SER A 122 4.02 -19.91 14.60
CA SER A 122 4.58 -20.12 15.95
C SER A 122 5.12 -18.86 16.65
N VAL A 123 4.59 -17.68 16.34
CA VAL A 123 5.02 -16.39 16.90
C VAL A 123 4.21 -16.08 18.15
N VAL A 124 4.89 -15.74 19.24
CA VAL A 124 4.25 -15.33 20.49
C VAL A 124 3.75 -13.89 20.35
N LEU A 125 2.43 -13.72 20.34
CA LEU A 125 1.79 -12.41 20.36
C LEU A 125 1.88 -11.78 21.76
N PRO A 126 1.94 -10.45 21.87
CA PRO A 126 1.75 -9.76 23.14
C PRO A 126 0.41 -10.15 23.77
N SER A 127 0.38 -10.29 25.11
CA SER A 127 -0.82 -10.73 25.85
C SER A 127 -2.03 -9.81 25.73
N GLU A 128 -1.82 -8.58 25.26
CA GLU A 128 -2.85 -7.55 25.07
C GLU A 128 -3.53 -7.62 23.70
N ILE A 129 -2.99 -8.43 22.77
CA ILE A 129 -3.51 -8.59 21.41
C ILE A 129 -4.51 -9.74 21.38
N ASP A 130 -5.75 -9.46 20.97
CA ASP A 130 -6.72 -10.50 20.64
C ASP A 130 -6.31 -11.17 19.32
N SER A 131 -6.06 -12.48 19.34
CA SER A 131 -5.65 -13.24 18.15
C SER A 131 -6.69 -13.20 17.03
N SER A 132 -7.96 -12.94 17.35
CA SER A 132 -9.04 -12.80 16.35
C SER A 132 -8.95 -11.51 15.53
N GLU A 133 -8.21 -10.51 16.01
CA GLU A 133 -7.98 -9.23 15.32
C GLU A 133 -6.67 -9.20 14.50
N VAL A 134 -5.91 -10.30 14.54
CA VAL A 134 -4.61 -10.41 13.88
C VAL A 134 -4.77 -10.91 12.45
N VAL A 135 -4.12 -10.20 11.53
CA VAL A 135 -3.90 -10.66 10.16
C VAL A 135 -2.43 -10.96 9.97
N TRP A 136 -2.13 -12.14 9.43
CA TRP A 136 -0.76 -12.53 9.11
C TRP A 136 -0.44 -12.15 7.68
N LEU A 137 0.63 -11.39 7.48
CA LEU A 137 1.07 -10.96 6.16
C LEU A 137 2.42 -11.62 5.82
N GLU A 138 2.50 -12.14 4.61
CA GLU A 138 3.71 -12.69 4.01
C GLU A 138 4.21 -11.73 2.95
N GLU A 139 5.51 -11.46 2.94
CA GLU A 139 6.15 -10.74 1.85
C GLU A 139 6.23 -11.63 0.60
N LEU A 140 5.97 -11.06 -0.57
CA LEU A 140 6.08 -11.77 -1.84
C LEU A 140 7.57 -11.94 -2.23
N GLU A 141 7.86 -13.04 -2.91
CA GLU A 141 9.22 -13.34 -3.39
C GLU A 141 9.80 -12.17 -4.22
N ASP A 142 11.10 -11.94 -4.05
CA ASP A 142 11.88 -10.88 -4.72
C ASP A 142 11.32 -9.45 -4.55
N HIS A 143 10.47 -9.23 -3.55
CA HIS A 143 9.79 -7.94 -3.31
C HIS A 143 8.99 -7.48 -4.54
N GLN A 144 8.56 -8.41 -5.40
CA GLN A 144 7.87 -8.08 -6.65
C GLN A 144 6.36 -8.05 -6.48
N PRO A 145 5.64 -7.21 -7.25
CA PRO A 145 4.21 -7.25 -7.28
C PRO A 145 3.70 -8.57 -7.91
N PRO A 146 2.45 -8.97 -7.63
CA PRO A 146 1.85 -10.14 -8.25
C PRO A 146 1.79 -10.03 -9.78
N GLU A 147 1.79 -11.18 -10.46
CA GLU A 147 1.66 -11.25 -11.91
C GLU A 147 0.43 -10.46 -12.41
N GLY A 148 0.61 -9.76 -13.53
CA GLY A 148 -0.45 -8.94 -14.14
C GLY A 148 -0.60 -7.53 -13.56
N PHE A 149 0.08 -7.20 -12.46
CA PHE A 149 0.16 -5.81 -12.02
C PHE A 149 1.09 -5.02 -12.94
N VAL A 150 0.53 -4.01 -13.62
CA VAL A 150 1.28 -3.15 -14.53
C VAL A 150 0.91 -1.70 -14.29
N VAL A 151 1.93 -0.88 -14.02
CA VAL A 151 1.83 0.57 -13.97
C VAL A 151 2.42 1.15 -15.25
N ALA A 152 1.59 1.77 -16.07
CA ALA A 152 2.03 2.54 -17.22
C ALA A 152 2.22 4.01 -16.83
N ARG A 153 3.44 4.54 -17.02
CA ARG A 153 3.72 5.97 -16.88
C ARG A 153 3.37 6.69 -18.18
N ASP A 154 2.51 7.70 -18.09
CA ASP A 154 2.20 8.56 -19.23
C ASP A 154 3.19 9.73 -19.29
N GLY A 155 3.76 9.98 -20.47
CA GLY A 155 4.84 10.95 -20.69
C GLY A 155 4.38 12.38 -20.98
N GLY A 156 3.07 12.67 -20.96
CA GLY A 156 2.55 14.02 -21.19
C GLY A 156 1.02 14.12 -21.08
N LEU A 157 0.50 15.35 -20.94
CA LEU A 157 -0.95 15.64 -20.93
C LEU A 157 -1.63 15.04 -22.18
N GLY A 158 -2.32 13.92 -22.03
CA GLY A 158 -3.04 13.31 -23.17
C GLY A 158 -3.70 11.98 -22.85
N VAL A 159 -4.97 12.05 -22.45
CA VAL A 159 -5.91 10.91 -22.29
C VAL A 159 -5.83 9.94 -23.47
N TYR A 160 -5.79 8.60 -23.22
CA TYR A 160 -6.60 7.56 -23.90
C TYR A 160 -6.30 6.15 -23.41
N THR A 161 -7.34 5.50 -22.87
CA THR A 161 -7.48 4.17 -22.27
C THR A 161 -6.90 2.98 -23.05
N SER A 162 -6.33 2.02 -22.33
CA SER A 162 -6.13 0.64 -22.78
C SER A 162 -6.52 -0.28 -21.63
N PHE A 163 -7.34 -1.27 -21.96
CA PHE A 163 -7.91 -2.25 -21.04
C PHE A 163 -6.83 -2.91 -20.15
N GLU A 164 -7.13 -3.06 -18.86
CA GLU A 164 -6.38 -3.80 -17.82
C GLU A 164 -5.03 -3.25 -17.31
N LYS A 165 -4.73 -1.95 -17.44
CA LYS A 165 -3.49 -1.37 -16.85
C LYS A 165 -3.76 -0.12 -16.01
N MET A 166 -3.06 -0.03 -14.88
CA MET A 166 -3.02 1.19 -14.05
C MET A 166 -2.17 2.25 -14.73
N ARG A 167 -2.55 3.53 -14.61
CA ARG A 167 -1.78 4.64 -15.19
C ARG A 167 -1.32 5.64 -14.14
N VAL A 168 -0.05 6.02 -14.22
CA VAL A 168 0.52 7.15 -13.46
C VAL A 168 0.64 8.33 -14.41
N LEU A 169 -0.12 9.40 -14.12
CA LEU A 169 -0.21 10.59 -15.00
C LEU A 169 0.81 11.68 -14.66
N ALA A 170 1.51 11.59 -13.53
CA ALA A 170 2.61 12.47 -13.17
C ALA A 170 3.47 11.80 -12.09
N THR A 171 4.79 11.91 -12.20
CA THR A 171 5.73 11.80 -11.08
C THR A 171 6.50 13.11 -11.08
N LEU A 172 6.18 14.02 -10.17
CA LEU A 172 6.96 15.25 -9.99
C LEU A 172 8.11 14.89 -9.04
N TYR A 173 9.34 14.98 -9.54
CA TYR A 173 10.59 14.93 -8.77
C TYR A 173 11.00 16.34 -8.38
#